data_AF-A0A6V2A0L2-F1
#
_entry.id   AF-A0A6V2A0L2-F1
#
_cell.length_a   1.000
_cell.length_b   1.000
_cell.length_c   1.000
_cell.angle_alpha   90.00
_cell.angle_beta   90.00
_cell.angle_gamma   90.00
#
_symmetry.space_group_name_H-M   'P 1'
#
loop_
_entity.id
_entity.type
_entity.pdbx_description
1 polymer ?
#
loop_
_entity_poly.entity_id
_entity_poly.type
_entity_poly.pdbx_seq_one_letter_code
_entity_poly.pdbx_strand_id
1 'polypeptide(L)'
;MTFFASLQRSPIMKGVSTKTTTIFSKLMRNPLMQQHYPVQQQMQTTQQLQIRGMASKKHKRVIKMAKGYRGRANRCFRLALSRVEKALQYAYRDRKVKKRKFRSLWIQRLNAGVRQYGLNYSQFIHMMSGKSRAAEGVGGNVKLNRKMLADLACNEPFSFKAVVDVVKMTNK
;
A
#
# COMPACT_ATOMS: atom_id res chain seq x y z
N MET A 1 44.78 41.01 -17.64
CA MET A 1 45.27 39.63 -17.48
C MET A 1 44.82 39.12 -16.12
N THR A 2 44.22 37.92 -16.10
CA THR A 2 44.13 36.92 -15.01
C THR A 2 43.54 37.34 -13.64
N PHE A 3 42.32 36.94 -13.29
CA PHE A 3 41.89 35.64 -12.71
C PHE A 3 42.34 35.34 -11.25
N PHE A 4 41.35 35.36 -10.34
CA PHE A 4 40.98 34.35 -9.33
C PHE A 4 41.86 34.00 -8.11
N ALA A 5 41.16 33.54 -7.05
CA ALA A 5 41.56 32.97 -5.75
C ALA A 5 41.81 34.01 -4.61
N SER A 6 41.33 33.86 -3.37
CA SER A 6 40.75 32.75 -2.62
C SER A 6 40.04 33.26 -1.35
N LEU A 7 39.02 32.53 -0.91
CA LEU A 7 38.38 32.49 0.42
C LEU A 7 39.38 32.70 1.59
N GLN A 8 39.03 33.32 2.73
CA GLN A 8 38.01 32.86 3.69
C GLN A 8 37.33 34.02 4.48
N ARG A 9 36.01 33.86 4.65
CA ARG A 9 35.14 34.55 5.61
C ARG A 9 35.53 34.24 7.06
N SER A 10 35.33 35.18 7.98
CA SER A 10 34.47 35.02 9.18
C SER A 10 34.28 36.34 9.96
N PRO A 11 33.22 36.48 10.78
CA PRO A 11 32.41 37.69 10.81
C PRO A 11 32.47 38.51 12.12
N ILE A 12 32.17 39.80 11.94
CA ILE A 12 31.45 40.76 12.79
C ILE A 12 30.85 40.19 14.09
N MET A 13 31.19 40.80 15.24
CA MET A 13 30.28 40.92 16.38
C MET A 13 30.30 42.36 16.93
N LYS A 14 29.09 42.90 17.07
CA LYS A 14 28.74 44.28 17.46
C LYS A 14 28.96 44.49 18.97
N GLY A 15 29.16 45.74 19.37
CA GLY A 15 29.51 46.11 20.74
C GLY A 15 28.39 46.34 21.75
N VAL A 16 28.88 46.73 22.93
CA VAL A 16 28.38 47.65 23.97
C VAL A 16 27.48 47.15 25.12
N SER A 17 27.93 47.53 26.32
CA SER A 17 27.28 47.65 27.64
C SER A 17 27.26 46.37 28.50
N THR A 18 27.68 46.34 29.77
CA THR A 18 27.53 47.32 30.86
C THR A 18 28.70 47.27 31.86
N LYS A 19 28.99 48.42 32.48
CA LYS A 19 29.91 48.55 33.62
C LYS A 19 29.32 47.90 34.88
N THR A 20 29.76 46.71 35.27
CA THR A 20 29.57 46.20 36.64
C THR A 20 30.62 45.16 37.02
N THR A 21 31.91 45.52 37.07
CA THR A 21 32.94 44.57 37.55
C THR A 21 34.03 45.30 38.35
N THR A 22 33.61 46.16 39.26
CA THR A 22 34.51 46.81 40.23
C THR A 22 33.90 46.83 41.63
N ILE A 23 33.32 45.70 42.05
CA ILE A 23 32.95 45.43 43.46
C ILE A 23 33.28 43.98 43.84
N PHE A 24 33.30 43.06 42.86
CA PHE A 24 33.55 41.63 43.10
C PHE A 24 35.00 41.28 43.49
N SER A 25 35.98 42.14 43.19
CA SER A 25 37.40 41.89 43.53
C SER A 25 37.79 42.25 44.96
N LYS A 26 36.91 42.94 45.72
CA LYS A 26 37.21 43.41 47.09
C LYS A 26 36.54 42.57 48.20
N LEU A 27 35.81 41.52 47.84
CA LEU A 27 35.10 40.64 48.77
C LEU A 27 35.57 39.18 48.69
N MET A 28 36.82 38.97 48.27
CA MET A 28 37.52 37.68 48.34
C MET A 28 38.79 37.79 49.18
N ARG A 29 38.69 38.42 50.34
CA ARG A 29 39.65 38.32 51.45
C ARG A 29 38.90 37.94 52.70
N ASN A 30 38.52 36.66 52.81
CA ASN A 30 38.45 36.01 54.11
C ASN A 30 38.53 34.49 53.94
N PRO A 31 39.59 33.84 54.47
CA PRO A 31 39.65 32.40 54.58
C PRO A 31 38.93 32.02 55.86
N LEU A 32 37.71 31.50 55.76
CA LEU A 32 37.01 30.63 56.71
C LEU A 32 35.56 30.54 56.24
N MET A 33 34.95 29.37 56.41
CA MET A 33 33.63 28.95 55.90
C MET A 33 33.64 28.25 54.54
N GLN A 34 34.48 27.22 54.41
CA GLN A 34 34.07 26.03 53.67
C GLN A 34 32.96 25.34 54.46
N GLN A 35 31.68 25.66 54.22
CA GLN A 35 30.55 24.79 54.53
C GLN A 35 29.38 25.03 53.54
N HIS A 36 29.30 24.13 52.56
CA HIS A 36 28.15 23.60 51.80
C HIS A 36 26.91 24.48 51.49
N TYR A 37 26.77 24.90 50.23
CA TYR A 37 25.47 24.97 49.52
C TYR A 37 25.63 24.39 48.09
N PRO A 38 24.77 23.45 47.66
CA PRO A 38 25.03 22.56 46.53
C PRO A 38 24.87 23.20 45.14
N VAL A 39 25.88 22.97 44.28
CA VAL A 39 25.96 23.28 42.83
C VAL A 39 25.02 22.37 42.00
N GLN A 40 23.81 22.09 42.49
CA GLN A 40 22.89 21.13 41.84
C GLN A 40 21.57 21.74 41.34
N GLN A 41 21.27 23.00 41.68
CA GLN A 41 19.97 23.59 41.32
C GLN A 41 19.96 24.48 40.07
N GLN A 42 21.10 24.67 39.38
CA GLN A 42 21.12 25.34 38.07
C GLN A 42 21.27 24.38 36.88
N MET A 43 21.29 23.06 37.13
CA MET A 43 21.21 22.01 36.11
C MET A 43 19.78 21.53 35.82
N GLN A 44 18.78 22.05 36.54
CA GLN A 44 17.38 21.61 36.39
C GLN A 44 16.54 22.51 35.49
N THR A 45 16.92 23.76 35.27
CA THR A 45 16.17 24.68 34.39
C THR A 45 16.53 24.53 32.91
N THR A 46 17.63 23.85 32.58
CA THR A 46 17.99 23.48 31.19
C THR A 46 17.27 22.23 30.68
N GLN A 47 16.36 21.65 31.47
CA GLN A 47 15.49 20.55 31.01
C GLN A 47 14.17 21.06 30.41
N GLN A 48 14.17 22.21 29.72
CA GLN A 48 12.98 22.64 29.00
C GLN A 48 12.99 22.10 27.57
N LEU A 49 12.19 21.06 27.41
CA LEU A 49 11.63 20.52 26.15
C LEU A 49 12.67 20.10 25.10
N GLN A 50 13.15 18.86 25.24
CA GLN A 50 13.47 18.06 24.06
C GLN A 50 12.20 17.94 23.21
N ILE A 51 11.99 18.84 22.25
CA ILE A 51 11.08 18.60 21.12
C ILE A 51 11.71 17.48 20.32
N ARG A 52 11.52 16.23 20.79
CA ARG A 52 11.82 15.05 19.99
C ARG A 52 11.11 15.27 18.66
N GLY A 53 11.88 15.37 17.57
CA GLY A 53 11.37 15.36 16.20
C GLY A 53 10.69 14.02 15.91
N MET A 54 9.55 13.77 16.53
CA MET A 54 8.80 12.53 16.43
C MET A 54 7.91 12.65 15.21
N ALA A 55 8.37 12.14 14.07
CA ALA A 55 7.44 11.71 13.04
C ALA A 55 6.44 10.75 13.72
N SER A 56 5.20 11.22 13.89
CA SER A 56 4.13 10.50 14.60
C SER A 56 4.04 9.06 14.12
N LYS A 57 3.72 8.11 15.01
CA LYS A 57 3.49 6.69 14.65
C LYS A 57 2.54 6.56 13.44
N LYS A 58 1.57 7.49 13.32
CA LYS A 58 0.65 7.62 12.18
C LYS A 58 1.37 7.94 10.86
N HIS A 59 2.31 8.90 10.88
CA HIS A 59 3.13 9.27 9.72
C HIS A 59 3.93 8.07 9.20
N LYS A 60 4.66 7.39 10.10
CA LYS A 60 5.46 6.21 9.73
C LYS A 60 4.59 5.08 9.14
N ARG A 61 3.37 4.88 9.66
CA ARG A 61 2.41 3.91 9.13
C ARG A 61 2.01 4.22 7.69
N VAL A 62 1.64 5.47 7.38
CA VAL A 62 1.23 5.88 6.02
C VAL A 62 2.39 5.77 5.04
N ILE A 63 3.59 6.21 5.42
CA ILE A 63 4.78 6.08 4.57
C ILE A 63 5.15 4.61 4.35
N LYS A 64 4.98 3.73 5.36
CA LYS A 64 5.17 2.29 5.19
C LYS A 64 4.18 1.68 4.18
N MET A 65 2.93 2.15 4.17
CA MET A 65 1.92 1.73 3.19
C MET A 65 2.20 2.28 1.79
N ALA A 66 2.77 3.48 1.68
CA ALA A 66 3.12 4.12 0.42
C ALA A 66 4.46 3.65 -0.18
N LYS A 67 5.10 2.63 0.40
CA LYS A 67 6.34 2.04 -0.15
C LYS A 67 6.06 1.54 -1.57
N GLY A 68 6.98 1.84 -2.49
CA GLY A 68 6.84 1.49 -3.92
C GLY A 68 6.06 2.51 -4.76
N TYR A 69 5.46 3.54 -4.16
CA TYR A 69 4.83 4.60 -4.95
C TYR A 69 5.86 5.42 -5.72
N ARG A 70 5.56 5.73 -6.99
CA ARG A 70 6.44 6.50 -7.86
C ARG A 70 6.60 7.95 -7.38
N GLY A 71 7.83 8.47 -7.43
CA GLY A 71 8.15 9.88 -7.26
C GLY A 71 8.29 10.32 -5.80
N ARG A 72 7.60 11.41 -5.42
CA ARG A 72 7.66 11.99 -4.06
C ARG A 72 6.64 11.39 -3.10
N ALA A 73 5.65 10.65 -3.60
CA ALA A 73 4.56 10.12 -2.77
C ALA A 73 4.97 8.96 -1.86
N ASN A 74 6.16 8.40 -2.03
CA ASN A 74 6.75 7.41 -1.11
C ASN A 74 7.51 8.05 0.07
N ARG A 75 7.78 9.36 0.02
CA ARG A 75 8.59 10.10 1.01
C ARG A 75 7.82 11.24 1.67
N CYS A 76 6.98 11.94 0.92
CA CYS A 76 6.21 13.09 1.42
C CYS A 76 4.85 12.64 1.96
N PHE A 77 4.62 12.78 3.26
CA PHE A 77 3.40 12.32 3.96
C PHE A 77 2.10 12.83 3.34
N ARG A 78 2.01 14.13 3.04
CA ARG A 78 0.79 14.73 2.47
C ARG A 78 0.40 14.09 1.14
N LEU A 79 1.38 13.85 0.27
CA LEU A 79 1.15 13.16 -1.01
C LEU A 79 0.86 11.67 -0.83
N ALA A 80 1.53 11.03 0.13
CA ALA A 80 1.33 9.63 0.46
C ALA A 80 -0.11 9.37 0.93
N LEU A 81 -0.64 10.21 1.82
CA LEU A 81 -1.96 10.08 2.40
C LEU A 81 -3.04 10.00 1.32
N SER A 82 -3.13 11.02 0.45
CA SER A 82 -4.13 11.06 -0.62
C SER A 82 -4.01 9.90 -1.61
N ARG A 83 -2.80 9.40 -1.87
CA ARG A 83 -2.60 8.23 -2.74
C ARG A 83 -2.96 6.92 -2.06
N VAL A 84 -2.60 6.74 -0.79
CA VAL A 84 -2.94 5.54 -0.02
C VAL A 84 -4.46 5.43 0.12
N GLU A 85 -5.16 6.52 0.42
CA GLU A 85 -6.63 6.52 0.49
C GLU A 85 -7.28 6.06 -0.81
N LYS A 86 -6.87 6.64 -1.95
CA LYS A 86 -7.36 6.22 -3.28
C LYS A 86 -7.02 4.75 -3.58
N ALA A 87 -5.82 4.30 -3.24
CA ALA A 87 -5.42 2.92 -3.45
C ALA A 87 -6.25 1.93 -2.60
N LEU A 88 -6.60 2.29 -1.37
CA LEU A 88 -7.47 1.47 -0.51
C LEU A 88 -8.90 1.38 -1.06
N GLN A 89 -9.44 2.50 -1.58
CA GLN A 89 -10.74 2.50 -2.28
C GLN A 89 -10.71 1.59 -3.51
N TYR A 90 -9.67 1.69 -4.34
CA TYR A 90 -9.50 0.81 -5.49
C TYR A 90 -9.29 -0.64 -5.09
N ALA A 91 -8.53 -0.93 -4.03
CA ALA A 91 -8.36 -2.30 -3.53
C ALA A 91 -9.71 -2.93 -3.15
N TYR A 92 -10.61 -2.18 -2.50
CA TYR A 92 -11.95 -2.67 -2.18
C TYR A 92 -12.78 -2.96 -3.44
N ARG A 93 -12.83 -2.01 -4.38
CA ARG A 93 -13.52 -2.17 -5.65
C ARG A 93 -12.97 -3.36 -6.44
N ASP A 94 -11.65 -3.45 -6.54
CA ASP A 94 -10.96 -4.40 -7.40
C ASP A 94 -11.06 -5.83 -6.86
N ARG A 95 -11.21 -6.04 -5.55
CA ARG A 95 -11.58 -7.36 -4.99
C ARG A 95 -12.91 -7.88 -5.58
N LYS A 96 -13.90 -6.99 -5.78
CA LYS A 96 -15.18 -7.34 -6.41
C LYS A 96 -15.04 -7.50 -7.93
N VAL A 97 -14.28 -6.63 -8.58
CA VAL A 97 -14.06 -6.66 -10.04
C VAL A 97 -13.22 -7.88 -10.46
N LYS A 98 -12.23 -8.31 -9.66
CA LYS A 98 -11.40 -9.50 -9.92
C LYS A 98 -12.26 -10.74 -10.17
N LYS A 99 -13.31 -10.96 -9.37
CA LYS A 99 -14.27 -12.07 -9.56
C LYS A 99 -14.97 -12.00 -10.92
N ARG A 100 -15.36 -10.80 -11.36
CA ARG A 100 -15.98 -10.58 -12.69
C ARG A 100 -14.98 -10.80 -13.83
N LYS A 101 -13.77 -10.26 -13.72
CA LYS A 101 -12.69 -10.44 -14.71
C LYS A 101 -12.36 -11.92 -14.95
N PHE A 102 -12.22 -12.72 -13.88
CA PHE A 102 -12.01 -14.16 -14.02
C PHE A 102 -13.18 -14.88 -14.67
N ARG A 103 -14.41 -14.51 -14.31
CA ARG A 103 -15.60 -15.07 -14.96
C ARG A 103 -15.62 -14.77 -16.46
N SER A 104 -15.31 -13.54 -16.87
CA SER A 104 -15.19 -13.17 -18.28
C SER A 104 -14.10 -13.98 -18.99
N LEU A 105 -12.94 -14.17 -18.37
CA LEU A 105 -11.86 -15.01 -18.91
C LEU A 105 -12.30 -16.48 -19.10
N TRP A 106 -12.98 -17.06 -18.12
CA TRP A 106 -13.48 -18.44 -18.22
C TRP A 106 -14.51 -18.59 -19.34
N ILE A 107 -15.38 -17.59 -19.54
CA ILE A 107 -16.33 -17.57 -20.65
C ILE A 107 -15.60 -17.52 -22.00
N GLN A 108 -14.57 -16.68 -22.11
CA GLN A 108 -13.78 -16.57 -23.35
C GLN A 108 -13.09 -17.89 -23.69
N ARG A 109 -12.42 -18.51 -22.70
CA ARG A 109 -11.77 -19.82 -22.86
C ARG A 109 -12.77 -20.91 -23.25
N LEU A 110 -13.90 -20.97 -22.55
CA LEU A 110 -14.94 -21.96 -22.83
C LEU A 110 -15.54 -21.74 -24.22
N ASN A 111 -15.79 -20.49 -24.63
CA ASN A 111 -16.31 -20.18 -25.95
C ASN A 111 -15.35 -20.65 -27.06
N ALA A 112 -14.03 -20.50 -26.86
CA ALA A 112 -13.04 -21.03 -27.80
C ALA A 112 -13.10 -22.57 -27.89
N GLY A 113 -13.18 -23.27 -26.76
CA GLY A 113 -13.27 -24.73 -26.72
C GLY A 113 -14.57 -25.27 -27.34
N VAL A 114 -15.71 -24.70 -26.96
CA VAL A 114 -17.04 -25.15 -27.45
C VAL A 114 -17.21 -24.91 -28.96
N ARG A 115 -16.59 -23.87 -29.51
CA ARG A 115 -16.64 -23.57 -30.95
C ARG A 115 -15.98 -24.65 -31.82
N GLN A 116 -14.98 -25.35 -31.32
CA GLN A 116 -14.36 -26.48 -32.04
C GLN A 116 -15.36 -27.62 -32.29
N TYR A 117 -16.41 -27.71 -31.47
CA TYR A 117 -17.45 -28.73 -31.56
C TYR A 117 -18.74 -28.22 -32.21
N GLY A 118 -18.70 -27.04 -32.85
CA GLY A 118 -19.82 -26.46 -33.60
C GLY A 118 -20.91 -25.82 -32.74
N LEU A 119 -20.67 -25.61 -31.44
CA LEU A 119 -21.62 -24.99 -30.53
C LEU A 119 -21.17 -23.57 -30.16
N ASN A 120 -22.13 -22.73 -29.74
CA ASN A 120 -21.81 -21.45 -29.10
C ASN A 120 -21.95 -21.56 -27.56
N TYR A 121 -21.26 -20.68 -26.83
CA TYR A 121 -21.28 -20.68 -25.37
C TYR A 121 -22.71 -20.56 -24.79
N SER A 122 -23.57 -19.72 -25.39
CA SER A 122 -24.94 -19.50 -24.89
C SER A 122 -25.77 -20.78 -24.99
N GLN A 123 -25.73 -21.45 -26.14
CA GLN A 123 -26.34 -22.74 -26.41
C GLN A 123 -25.81 -23.80 -25.44
N PHE A 124 -24.49 -23.91 -25.28
CA PHE A 124 -23.87 -24.88 -24.37
C PHE A 124 -24.32 -24.68 -22.92
N ILE A 125 -24.32 -23.44 -22.41
CA ILE A 125 -24.81 -23.15 -21.05
C ILE A 125 -26.32 -23.39 -20.94
N HIS A 126 -27.10 -23.05 -21.95
CA HIS A 126 -28.54 -23.29 -21.97
C HIS A 126 -28.85 -24.78 -21.88
N MET A 127 -28.16 -25.60 -22.67
CA MET A 127 -28.26 -27.06 -22.67
C MET A 127 -27.84 -27.65 -21.32
N MET A 128 -26.75 -27.17 -20.70
CA MET A 128 -26.34 -27.61 -19.36
C MET A 128 -27.28 -27.17 -18.23
N SER A 129 -27.91 -26.00 -18.35
CA SER A 129 -28.75 -25.44 -17.28
C SER A 129 -30.12 -26.12 -17.19
N GLY A 130 -30.47 -27.01 -18.11
CA GLY A 130 -31.67 -27.85 -18.04
C GLY A 130 -33.01 -27.09 -18.05
N LYS A 131 -33.04 -25.79 -18.36
CA LYS A 131 -34.29 -25.00 -18.35
C LYS A 131 -35.28 -25.41 -19.44
N SER A 132 -34.83 -26.08 -20.50
CA SER A 132 -35.69 -26.55 -21.58
C SER A 132 -36.35 -27.91 -21.32
N ARG A 133 -35.88 -28.74 -20.38
CA ARG A 133 -36.41 -30.10 -20.14
C ARG A 133 -36.45 -30.54 -18.66
N ALA A 134 -36.49 -29.61 -17.70
CA ALA A 134 -36.60 -29.94 -16.28
C ALA A 134 -37.92 -30.68 -15.87
N ALA A 135 -38.82 -30.96 -16.83
CA ALA A 135 -40.11 -31.61 -16.59
C ALA A 135 -40.06 -33.16 -16.65
N GLU A 136 -39.01 -33.77 -17.20
CA GLU A 136 -38.90 -35.24 -17.24
C GLU A 136 -37.66 -35.68 -16.48
N GLY A 137 -37.86 -36.52 -15.46
CA GLY A 137 -36.91 -36.88 -14.39
C GLY A 137 -35.66 -37.68 -14.82
N VAL A 138 -35.17 -37.49 -16.04
CA VAL A 138 -33.95 -38.10 -16.58
C VAL A 138 -33.20 -37.01 -17.36
N GLY A 139 -32.22 -36.35 -16.73
CA GLY A 139 -31.46 -35.33 -17.44
C GLY A 139 -30.38 -34.72 -16.56
N GLY A 140 -29.15 -35.17 -16.74
CA GLY A 140 -27.98 -34.81 -15.93
C GLY A 140 -27.89 -33.30 -15.71
N ASN A 141 -28.22 -32.88 -14.49
CA ASN A 141 -27.99 -31.53 -14.02
C ASN A 141 -26.49 -31.38 -13.75
N VAL A 142 -25.70 -31.25 -14.82
CA VAL A 142 -24.25 -31.08 -14.77
C VAL A 142 -23.98 -29.68 -14.19
N LYS A 143 -24.04 -29.58 -12.86
CA LYS A 143 -23.76 -28.37 -12.07
C LYS A 143 -22.25 -28.09 -12.04
N LEU A 144 -21.60 -28.08 -13.20
CA LEU A 144 -20.18 -27.79 -13.29
C LEU A 144 -19.92 -26.28 -13.27
N ASN A 145 -18.94 -25.90 -12.46
CA ASN A 145 -18.49 -24.52 -12.38
C ASN A 145 -17.73 -24.15 -13.66
N ARG A 146 -17.97 -22.94 -14.18
CA ARG A 146 -17.30 -22.40 -15.38
C ARG A 146 -15.78 -22.35 -15.25
N LYS A 147 -15.27 -22.20 -14.02
CA LYS A 147 -13.82 -22.32 -13.74
C LYS A 147 -13.28 -23.68 -14.18
N MET A 148 -13.95 -24.77 -13.78
CA MET A 148 -13.50 -26.13 -14.07
C MET A 148 -13.67 -26.44 -15.56
N LEU A 149 -14.79 -26.04 -16.16
CA LEU A 149 -15.01 -26.22 -17.59
C LEU A 149 -13.97 -25.50 -18.46
N ALA A 150 -13.59 -24.29 -18.08
CA ALA A 150 -12.55 -23.55 -18.78
C ALA A 150 -11.15 -24.17 -18.61
N ASP A 151 -10.90 -24.82 -17.48
CA ASP A 151 -9.64 -25.52 -17.22
C ASP A 151 -9.56 -26.84 -18.01
N LEU A 152 -10.65 -27.62 -18.00
CA LEU A 152 -10.80 -28.83 -18.82
C LEU A 152 -10.65 -28.54 -20.31
N ALA A 153 -11.28 -27.46 -20.80
CA ALA A 153 -11.16 -27.06 -22.20
C ALA A 153 -9.72 -26.69 -22.62
N CYS A 154 -8.87 -26.25 -21.68
CA CYS A 154 -7.49 -25.89 -21.97
C CYS A 154 -6.51 -27.06 -21.79
N ASN A 155 -6.68 -27.87 -20.75
CA ASN A 155 -5.70 -28.89 -20.36
C ASN A 155 -6.05 -30.27 -20.94
N GLU A 156 -7.34 -30.62 -21.02
CA GLU A 156 -7.79 -32.00 -21.28
C GLU A 156 -8.90 -32.04 -22.35
N PRO A 157 -8.53 -31.98 -23.65
CA PRO A 157 -9.51 -31.89 -24.74
C PRO A 157 -10.38 -33.14 -24.87
N PHE A 158 -9.86 -34.34 -24.57
CA PHE A 158 -10.61 -35.60 -24.64
C PHE A 158 -11.74 -35.64 -23.61
N SER A 159 -11.44 -35.30 -22.36
CA SER A 159 -12.42 -35.20 -21.27
C SER A 159 -13.47 -34.14 -21.57
N PHE A 160 -13.04 -32.99 -22.12
CA PHE A 160 -13.96 -31.92 -22.50
C PHE A 160 -14.92 -32.34 -23.63
N LYS A 161 -14.44 -33.11 -24.61
CA LYS A 161 -15.27 -33.67 -25.68
C LYS A 161 -16.38 -34.57 -25.11
N ALA A 162 -16.06 -35.47 -24.18
CA ALA A 162 -17.05 -36.33 -23.55
C ALA A 162 -18.17 -35.53 -22.87
N VAL A 163 -17.83 -34.43 -22.19
CA VAL A 163 -18.83 -33.52 -21.59
C VAL A 163 -19.71 -32.88 -22.67
N VAL A 164 -19.11 -32.41 -23.77
CA VAL A 164 -19.87 -31.79 -24.88
C VAL A 164 -20.81 -32.80 -25.53
N ASP A 165 -20.37 -34.05 -25.71
CA ASP A 165 -21.17 -35.11 -26.32
C ASP A 165 -22.38 -35.47 -25.43
N VAL A 166 -22.19 -35.60 -24.11
CA VAL A 166 -23.30 -35.78 -23.15
C VAL A 166 -24.31 -34.63 -23.23
N VAL A 167 -23.84 -33.39 -23.34
CA VAL A 167 -24.70 -32.20 -23.46
C VAL A 167 -25.48 -32.20 -24.79
N LYS A 168 -24.87 -32.65 -25.89
CA LYS A 168 -25.53 -32.79 -27.20
C LYS A 168 -26.62 -33.86 -27.20
N MET A 169 -26.35 -35.03 -26.60
CA MET A 169 -27.30 -36.14 -26.55
C MET A 169 -28.61 -35.77 -25.87
N THR A 170 -28.55 -34.91 -24.84
CA THR A 170 -29.73 -34.47 -24.07
C THR A 170 -30.77 -33.70 -24.89
N ASN A 171 -30.43 -33.18 -26.08
CA ASN A 171 -31.33 -32.35 -26.91
C ASN A 171 -31.56 -32.90 -28.33
N LYS A 172 -31.22 -34.15 -28.60
CA LYS A 172 -31.64 -34.86 -29.81
C LYS A 172 -32.98 -35.54 -29.54
#